data_AF-A0A9X0D9N1-F1
#
_entry.id   AF-A0A9X0D9N1-F1
#
_cell.length_a   1.000
_cell.length_b   1.000
_cell.length_c   1.000
_cell.angle_alpha   90.00
_cell.angle_beta   90.00
_cell.angle_gamma   90.00
#
_symmetry.space_group_name_H-M   'P 1'
#
loop_
_entity.id
_entity.type
_entity.pdbx_description
1 polymer ?
#
loop_
_entity_poly.entity_id
_entity_poly.type
_entity_poly.pdbx_seq_one_letter_code
_entity_poly.pdbx_strand_id
1 'polypeptide(L)'
;MDHFQGKRDVQVQGTNDRATLSKFSTVKQGYYEDSFLQYFVSKASRRAPIIHRSYYIRAKAIHYMVKGFLQSLRSSQKQIVSLGAGFDSLFFSLVNEGFLKDTKYFEVDFPEVVKQKANLILQHKELSKHLDQSLQKMNSGLEEVLTVRITLFWDAT
;
A
#
# COMPACT_ATOMS: atom_id res chain seq x y z
N MET A 1 -25.82 -8.92 -15.99
CA MET A 1 -24.44 -8.62 -16.47
C MET A 1 -23.42 -8.65 -15.33
N ASP A 2 -23.85 -8.73 -14.06
CA ASP A 2 -23.00 -8.68 -12.86
C ASP A 2 -22.12 -9.92 -12.62
N HIS A 3 -22.53 -11.09 -13.11
CA HIS A 3 -21.78 -12.33 -12.92
C HIS A 3 -20.40 -12.36 -13.61
N PHE A 4 -20.21 -11.55 -14.67
CA PHE A 4 -18.93 -11.41 -15.38
C PHE A 4 -18.00 -10.37 -14.73
N GLN A 5 -18.54 -9.41 -13.98
CA GLN A 5 -17.76 -8.42 -13.23
C GLN A 5 -17.08 -9.12 -12.04
N GLY A 6 -17.86 -9.85 -11.23
CA GLY A 6 -17.35 -10.51 -10.02
C GLY A 6 -16.27 -11.57 -10.26
N LYS A 7 -16.29 -12.29 -11.39
CA LYS A 7 -15.21 -13.25 -11.74
C LYS A 7 -13.90 -12.56 -12.14
N ARG A 8 -13.96 -11.38 -12.77
CA ARG A 8 -12.77 -10.61 -13.15
C ARG A 8 -12.14 -9.96 -11.93
N ASP A 9 -12.95 -9.45 -11.01
CA ASP A 9 -12.48 -8.81 -9.79
C ASP A 9 -11.71 -9.80 -8.90
N VAL A 10 -12.19 -11.04 -8.77
CA VAL A 10 -11.48 -12.11 -8.04
C VAL A 10 -10.12 -12.46 -8.68
N GLN A 11 -10.03 -12.47 -10.02
CA GLN A 11 -8.75 -12.73 -10.71
C GLN A 11 -7.74 -11.59 -10.52
N VAL A 12 -8.22 -10.34 -10.50
CA VAL A 12 -7.37 -9.18 -10.23
C VAL A 12 -6.86 -9.21 -8.79
N GLN A 13 -7.69 -9.59 -7.81
CA GLN A 13 -7.28 -9.78 -6.42
C GLN A 13 -6.19 -10.86 -6.27
N GLY A 14 -6.32 -11.99 -6.99
CA GLY A 14 -5.28 -13.02 -7.02
C GLY A 14 -3.94 -12.52 -7.59
N THR A 15 -3.94 -11.46 -8.40
CA THR A 15 -2.72 -10.83 -8.90
C THR A 15 -2.03 -10.01 -7.82
N ASN A 16 -2.79 -9.31 -6.96
CA ASN A 16 -2.25 -8.60 -5.79
C ASN A 16 -1.46 -9.56 -4.89
N ASP A 17 -2.04 -10.70 -4.50
CA ASP A 17 -1.36 -11.67 -3.63
C ASP A 17 -0.06 -12.19 -4.24
N ARG A 18 -0.08 -12.54 -5.53
CA ARG A 18 1.12 -12.99 -6.25
C ARG A 18 2.20 -11.92 -6.28
N ALA A 19 1.82 -10.66 -6.47
CA ALA A 19 2.73 -9.54 -6.47
C ALA A 19 3.34 -9.31 -5.09
N THR A 20 2.51 -9.27 -4.04
CA THR A 20 2.95 -9.08 -2.64
C THR A 20 3.91 -10.17 -2.20
N LEU A 21 3.62 -11.44 -2.53
CA LEU A 21 4.55 -12.56 -2.28
C LEU A 21 5.88 -12.40 -3.01
N SER A 22 5.86 -11.88 -4.24
CA SER A 22 7.08 -11.69 -5.04
C SER A 22 7.92 -10.53 -4.52
N LYS A 23 7.29 -9.43 -4.11
CA LYS A 23 7.94 -8.33 -3.39
C LYS A 23 8.57 -8.86 -2.09
N PHE A 24 7.81 -9.61 -1.28
CA PHE A 24 8.30 -10.11 0.02
C PHE A 24 9.43 -11.12 -0.14
N SER A 25 9.35 -12.01 -1.13
CA SER A 25 10.47 -12.89 -1.44
C SER A 25 11.73 -12.11 -1.79
N THR A 26 11.61 -10.99 -2.51
CA THR A 26 12.74 -10.15 -2.92
C THR A 26 13.40 -9.51 -1.70
N VAL A 27 12.60 -8.95 -0.79
CA VAL A 27 13.06 -8.38 0.49
C VAL A 27 13.74 -9.44 1.35
N LYS A 28 13.12 -10.62 1.50
CA LYS A 28 13.68 -11.73 2.28
C LYS A 28 15.01 -12.25 1.74
N GLN A 29 15.29 -12.07 0.45
CA GLN A 29 16.59 -12.41 -0.14
C GLN A 29 17.62 -11.27 -0.04
N GLY A 30 17.29 -10.14 0.61
CA GLY A 30 18.22 -9.05 0.86
C GLY A 30 18.44 -8.11 -0.32
N TYR A 31 17.58 -8.14 -1.35
CA TYR A 31 17.72 -7.23 -2.49
C TYR A 31 17.45 -5.77 -2.09
N TYR A 32 16.49 -5.53 -1.19
CA TYR A 32 16.24 -4.23 -0.58
C TYR A 32 15.53 -4.41 0.76
N GLU A 33 15.52 -3.37 1.58
CA GLU A 33 14.90 -3.39 2.90
C GLU A 33 13.46 -2.88 2.84
N ASP A 34 12.57 -3.61 3.50
CA ASP A 34 11.19 -3.20 3.75
C ASP A 34 10.71 -3.91 5.02
N SER A 35 10.55 -3.14 6.10
CA SER A 35 10.18 -3.69 7.41
C SER A 35 8.68 -3.96 7.56
N PHE A 36 7.87 -3.52 6.59
CA PHE A 36 6.40 -3.49 6.71
C PHE A 36 5.74 -4.56 5.85
N LEU A 37 6.35 -4.93 4.73
CA LEU A 37 5.79 -5.89 3.78
C LEU A 37 5.48 -7.27 4.38
N GLN A 38 6.18 -7.65 5.45
CA GLN A 38 5.92 -8.89 6.19
C GLN A 38 4.51 -8.97 6.82
N TYR A 39 3.90 -7.83 7.13
CA TYR A 39 2.56 -7.75 7.72
C TYR A 39 1.43 -7.89 6.68
N PHE A 40 1.79 -7.91 5.40
CA PHE A 40 0.84 -8.03 4.29
C PHE A 40 0.90 -9.39 3.59
N VAL A 41 1.68 -10.34 4.11
CA VAL A 41 1.82 -11.68 3.54
C VAL A 41 1.38 -12.75 4.54
N SER A 42 0.57 -13.70 4.07
CA SER A 42 0.13 -14.84 4.89
C SER A 42 1.21 -15.92 5.00
N LYS A 43 1.96 -16.18 3.92
CA LYS A 43 3.01 -17.22 3.89
C LYS A 43 4.14 -16.87 2.94
N ALA A 44 5.37 -16.95 3.43
CA ALA A 44 6.56 -16.75 2.62
C ALA A 44 6.66 -17.82 1.50
N SER A 45 6.91 -17.40 0.26
CA SER A 45 7.20 -18.30 -0.87
C SER A 45 8.36 -17.74 -1.68
N ARG A 46 9.39 -18.57 -1.94
CA ARG A 46 10.58 -18.14 -2.67
C ARG A 46 10.28 -18.03 -4.17
N ARG A 47 10.70 -16.92 -4.79
CA ARG A 47 10.67 -16.71 -6.25
C ARG A 47 12.04 -16.96 -6.89
N ALA A 48 12.06 -17.10 -8.21
CA ALA A 48 13.29 -17.24 -8.98
C ALA A 48 14.12 -15.94 -8.94
N PRO A 49 15.47 -16.00 -9.00
CA PRO A 49 16.33 -14.82 -8.93
C PRO A 49 16.02 -13.73 -9.97
N ILE A 50 15.56 -14.12 -11.17
CA ILE A 50 15.15 -13.15 -12.20
C ILE A 50 13.94 -12.31 -11.77
N ILE A 51 13.00 -12.91 -11.03
CA ILE A 51 11.85 -12.19 -10.47
C ILE A 51 12.33 -11.18 -9.43
N HIS A 52 13.28 -11.57 -8.57
CA HIS A 52 13.84 -10.67 -7.56
C HIS A 52 14.52 -9.46 -8.18
N ARG A 53 15.29 -9.64 -9.26
CA ARG A 53 15.91 -8.52 -9.99
C ARG A 53 14.87 -7.53 -10.51
N SER A 54 13.80 -8.02 -11.13
CA SER A 54 12.74 -7.16 -11.66
C SER A 54 12.03 -6.38 -10.55
N TYR A 55 11.69 -7.03 -9.44
CA TYR A 55 11.05 -6.35 -8.30
C TYR A 55 11.99 -5.39 -7.58
N TYR A 56 13.28 -5.70 -7.48
CA TYR A 56 14.29 -4.79 -6.95
C TYR A 56 14.37 -3.49 -7.76
N ILE A 57 14.51 -3.61 -9.09
CA ILE A 57 14.57 -2.45 -9.98
C ILE A 57 13.29 -1.63 -9.87
N ARG A 58 12.12 -2.28 -9.89
CA ARG A 58 10.83 -1.62 -9.73
C ARG A 58 10.75 -0.85 -8.41
N ALA A 59 11.10 -1.49 -7.29
CA ALA A 59 11.04 -0.87 -5.97
C ALA A 59 11.98 0.34 -5.90
N LYS A 60 13.24 0.19 -6.34
CA LYS A 60 14.21 1.29 -6.33
C LYS A 60 13.81 2.46 -7.23
N ALA A 61 13.29 2.18 -8.42
CA ALA A 61 12.85 3.23 -9.35
C ALA A 61 11.70 4.04 -8.76
N ILE A 62 10.66 3.39 -8.24
CA ILE A 62 9.51 4.08 -7.63
C ILE A 62 9.96 4.88 -6.41
N HIS A 63 10.75 4.27 -5.52
CA HIS A 63 11.23 4.93 -4.30
C HIS A 63 12.08 6.16 -4.62
N TYR A 64 12.99 6.05 -5.61
CA TYR A 64 13.81 7.16 -6.08
C TYR A 64 12.97 8.32 -6.64
N MET A 65 12.01 8.02 -7.53
CA MET A 65 11.15 9.03 -8.14
C MET A 65 10.28 9.74 -7.10
N VAL A 66 9.66 9.00 -6.19
CA VAL A 66 8.81 9.56 -5.13
C VAL A 66 9.63 10.44 -4.19
N LYS A 67 10.82 10.00 -3.77
CA LYS A 67 11.70 10.82 -2.92
C LYS A 67 12.16 12.08 -3.64
N GLY A 68 12.53 11.98 -4.91
CA GLY A 68 12.89 13.14 -5.73
C GLY A 68 11.76 14.17 -5.80
N PHE A 69 10.52 13.72 -6.02
CA PHE A 69 9.34 14.58 -5.98
C PHE A 69 9.12 15.23 -4.61
N LEU A 70 9.23 14.46 -3.53
CA LEU A 70 9.04 14.99 -2.17
C LEU A 70 10.11 16.00 -1.77
N GLN A 71 11.33 15.87 -2.29
CA GLN A 71 12.45 16.75 -1.97
C GLN A 71 12.50 18.03 -2.82
N SER A 72 11.90 18.03 -4.02
CA SER A 72 11.97 19.17 -4.94
C SER A 72 11.08 20.36 -4.54
N LEU A 73 10.05 20.13 -3.71
CA LEU A 73 9.02 21.12 -3.37
C LEU A 73 9.02 21.47 -1.87
N ARG A 74 10.12 22.04 -1.37
CA ARG A 74 10.40 22.19 0.08
C ARG A 74 9.42 23.05 0.89
N SER A 75 8.42 23.69 0.27
CA SER A 75 7.45 24.55 0.98
C SER A 75 6.02 24.46 0.44
N SER A 76 5.71 23.41 -0.33
CA SER A 76 4.36 23.18 -0.87
C SER A 76 3.72 21.95 -0.22
N GLN A 77 2.41 22.00 -0.03
CA GLN A 77 1.62 20.80 0.26
C GLN A 77 1.72 19.84 -0.92
N LYS A 78 2.05 18.58 -0.63
CA LYS A 78 2.24 17.55 -1.66
C LYS A 78 1.15 16.51 -1.56
N GLN A 79 0.85 15.89 -2.70
CA GLN A 79 -0.13 14.83 -2.80
C GLN A 79 0.48 13.69 -3.61
N ILE A 80 0.44 12.48 -3.07
CA ILE A 80 0.79 11.26 -3.79
C ILE A 80 -0.50 10.45 -3.93
N VAL A 81 -0.82 9.99 -5.13
CA VAL A 81 -1.94 9.09 -5.39
C VAL A 81 -1.41 7.80 -6.00
N SER A 82 -1.46 6.71 -5.25
CA SER A 82 -1.10 5.35 -5.67
C SER A 82 -2.34 4.64 -6.17
N LEU A 83 -2.43 4.41 -7.47
CA LEU A 83 -3.56 3.73 -8.13
C LEU A 83 -3.30 2.24 -8.22
N GLY A 84 -4.25 1.41 -7.80
CA GLY A 84 -4.05 -0.05 -7.69
C GLY A 84 -2.96 -0.36 -6.67
N ALA A 85 -3.03 0.27 -5.49
CA ALA A 85 -1.98 0.17 -4.49
C ALA A 85 -1.80 -1.25 -3.96
N GLY A 86 -2.85 -2.07 -3.97
CA GLY A 86 -2.83 -3.40 -3.38
C GLY A 86 -2.27 -3.36 -1.96
N PHE A 87 -1.42 -4.31 -1.63
CA PHE A 87 -0.69 -4.31 -0.35
C PHE A 87 0.70 -3.67 -0.43
N ASP A 88 0.84 -2.55 -1.16
CA ASP A 88 2.07 -1.76 -1.13
C ASP A 88 2.37 -1.19 0.26
N SER A 89 3.66 -1.12 0.60
CA SER A 89 4.22 -0.72 1.89
C SER A 89 4.98 0.61 1.82
N LEU A 90 5.05 1.26 0.64
CA LEU A 90 5.81 2.48 0.41
C LEU A 90 5.40 3.61 1.35
N PHE A 91 4.10 3.77 1.63
CA PHE A 91 3.62 4.73 2.61
C PHE A 91 4.37 4.61 3.94
N PHE A 92 4.43 3.40 4.50
CA PHE A 92 5.08 3.15 5.79
C PHE A 92 6.59 3.40 5.73
N SER A 93 7.25 3.02 4.62
CA SER A 93 8.67 3.34 4.41
C SER A 93 8.91 4.85 4.43
N LEU A 94 8.10 5.62 3.70
CA LEU A 94 8.23 7.07 3.60
C LEU A 94 7.91 7.78 4.93
N VAL A 95 6.95 7.27 5.71
CA VAL A 95 6.68 7.76 7.07
C VAL A 95 7.90 7.51 7.96
N ASN A 96 8.44 6.29 7.96
CA ASN A 96 9.59 5.92 8.79
C ASN A 96 10.85 6.72 8.43
N GLU A 97 11.01 7.07 7.16
CA GLU A 97 12.09 7.92 6.66
C GLU A 97 11.84 9.44 6.86
N GLY A 98 10.66 9.84 7.35
CA GLY A 98 10.32 11.26 7.60
C GLY A 98 9.99 12.08 6.35
N PHE A 99 9.71 11.44 5.21
CA PHE A 99 9.45 12.14 3.94
C PHE A 99 8.04 12.70 3.78
N LEU A 100 7.06 12.24 4.59
CA LEU A 100 5.66 12.61 4.42
C LEU A 100 5.23 13.86 5.21
N LYS A 101 6.17 14.66 5.71
CA LYS A 101 5.84 15.96 6.30
C LYS A 101 5.14 16.84 5.26
N ASP A 102 4.02 17.45 5.64
CA ASP A 102 3.19 18.30 4.76
C ASP A 102 2.75 17.61 3.45
N THR A 103 2.63 16.29 3.47
CA THR A 103 2.26 15.46 2.32
C THR A 103 1.04 14.63 2.65
N LYS A 104 0.04 14.65 1.77
CA LYS A 104 -1.06 13.70 1.80
C LYS A 104 -0.73 12.53 0.88
N TYR A 105 -0.93 11.31 1.34
CA TYR A 105 -0.67 10.10 0.57
C TYR A 105 -1.97 9.33 0.42
N PHE A 106 -2.33 9.00 -0.81
CA PHE A 106 -3.60 8.38 -1.21
C PHE A 106 -3.32 7.03 -1.88
N GLU A 107 -4.13 6.02 -1.58
CA GLU A 107 -4.08 4.68 -2.16
C GLU A 107 -5.47 4.25 -2.63
N VAL A 108 -5.67 4.17 -3.93
CA VAL A 108 -6.93 3.73 -4.54
C VAL A 108 -6.83 2.26 -4.89
N ASP A 109 -7.82 1.46 -4.50
CA ASP A 109 -7.99 0.08 -4.97
C ASP A 109 -9.45 -0.37 -4.88
N PHE A 110 -9.74 -1.61 -5.29
CA PHE A 110 -11.07 -2.21 -5.13
C PHE A 110 -11.46 -2.31 -3.65
N PRO A 111 -12.76 -2.14 -3.31
CA PRO A 111 -13.24 -2.14 -1.93
C PRO A 111 -12.77 -3.32 -1.10
N GLU A 112 -12.79 -4.53 -1.67
CA GLU A 112 -12.37 -5.76 -0.99
C GLU A 112 -10.88 -5.73 -0.62
N VAL A 113 -10.03 -5.23 -1.52
CA VAL A 113 -8.58 -5.10 -1.31
C VAL A 113 -8.30 -4.05 -0.23
N VAL A 114 -9.01 -2.93 -0.26
CA VAL A 114 -8.90 -1.87 0.76
C VAL A 114 -9.34 -2.39 2.13
N LYS A 115 -10.49 -3.10 2.20
CA LYS A 115 -11.00 -3.71 3.44
C LYS A 115 -9.99 -4.71 4.03
N GLN A 116 -9.42 -5.57 3.21
CA GLN A 116 -8.38 -6.52 3.63
C GLN A 116 -7.12 -5.79 4.12
N LYS A 117 -6.62 -4.80 3.37
CA LYS A 117 -5.44 -4.03 3.76
C LYS A 117 -5.65 -3.32 5.09
N ALA A 118 -6.80 -2.69 5.28
CA ALA A 118 -7.15 -2.00 6.51
C ALA A 118 -7.20 -2.94 7.71
N ASN A 119 -7.82 -4.12 7.56
CA ASN A 119 -7.84 -5.13 8.60
C ASN A 119 -6.42 -5.54 9.02
N LEU A 120 -5.53 -5.78 8.06
CA LEU A 120 -4.12 -6.09 8.33
C LEU A 120 -3.41 -4.94 9.06
N ILE A 121 -3.63 -3.70 8.64
CA ILE A 121 -3.05 -2.51 9.30
C ILE A 121 -3.51 -2.40 10.75
N LEU A 122 -4.80 -2.58 11.01
CA LEU A 122 -5.37 -2.45 12.35
C LEU A 122 -4.94 -3.60 13.29
N GLN A 123 -4.73 -4.81 12.75
CA GLN A 123 -4.26 -5.97 13.52
C GLN A 123 -2.79 -5.86 13.95
N HIS A 124 -1.98 -5.07 13.23
CA HIS A 124 -0.55 -4.95 13.50
C HIS A 124 -0.19 -3.57 14.05
N LYS A 125 0.19 -3.51 15.33
CA LYS A 125 0.63 -2.28 16.01
C LYS A 125 1.72 -1.53 15.25
N GLU A 126 2.62 -2.27 14.61
CA GLU A 126 3.71 -1.68 13.82
C GLU A 126 3.25 -0.93 12.58
N LEU A 127 2.05 -1.22 12.07
CA LEU A 127 1.41 -0.47 11.00
C LEU A 127 0.48 0.62 11.57
N SER A 128 -0.40 0.25 12.50
CA SER A 128 -1.43 1.17 13.01
C SER A 128 -0.88 2.38 13.77
N LYS A 129 0.32 2.28 14.35
CA LYS A 129 1.00 3.44 14.98
C LYS A 129 1.32 4.58 14.01
N HIS A 130 1.39 4.29 12.71
CA HIS A 130 1.66 5.28 11.66
C HIS A 130 0.39 5.92 11.09
N LEU A 131 -0.78 5.47 11.56
CA LEU A 131 -2.07 6.05 11.19
C LEU A 131 -2.40 7.26 12.08
N ASP A 132 -3.03 8.28 11.49
CA ASP A 132 -3.55 9.42 12.25
C ASP A 132 -4.57 8.97 13.31
N GLN A 133 -4.54 9.62 14.48
CA GLN A 133 -5.39 9.28 15.63
C GLN A 133 -6.90 9.37 15.36
N SER A 134 -7.31 10.14 14.33
CA SER A 134 -8.72 10.22 13.89
C SER A 134 -9.26 8.90 13.34
N LEU A 135 -8.39 7.95 12.99
CA LEU A 135 -8.72 6.67 12.36
C LEU A 135 -9.08 5.59 13.36
N GLN A 136 -8.65 5.74 14.62
CA GLN A 136 -8.91 4.78 15.69
C GLN A 136 -10.37 4.83 16.20
N LYS A 137 -11.16 5.83 15.78
CA LYS A 137 -12.52 6.08 16.27
C LYS A 137 -13.68 5.54 15.40
N MET A 138 -13.43 4.96 14.22
CA MET A 138 -14.48 4.46 13.30
C MET A 138 -14.99 3.03 13.63
N ASN A 139 -15.02 2.64 14.90
CA ASN A 139 -15.46 1.30 15.31
C ASN A 139 -16.97 1.18 15.63
N SER A 140 -17.81 2.18 15.28
CA SER A 140 -19.21 2.18 15.72
C SER A 140 -20.26 2.46 14.64
N GLY A 141 -20.00 2.05 13.39
CA GLY A 141 -21.05 1.95 12.37
C GLY A 141 -20.69 2.56 11.02
N LEU A 142 -21.18 1.89 9.98
CA LEU A 142 -21.13 2.18 8.54
C LEU A 142 -19.94 1.58 7.77
N GLU A 143 -20.27 0.64 6.88
CA GLU A 143 -19.41 -0.08 5.93
C GLU A 143 -18.92 0.77 4.75
N GLU A 144 -18.91 2.10 4.87
CA GLU A 144 -18.46 2.98 3.79
C GLU A 144 -17.28 3.84 4.25
N VAL A 145 -16.18 3.70 3.49
CA VAL A 145 -15.00 4.56 3.49
C VAL A 145 -14.09 4.45 4.72
N LEU A 146 -13.18 3.48 4.66
CA LEU A 146 -11.91 3.49 5.39
C LEU A 146 -11.06 4.69 4.95
N THR A 147 -11.39 5.86 5.48
CA THR A 147 -10.62 7.09 5.32
C THR A 147 -9.36 6.95 6.15
N VAL A 148 -8.35 6.18 5.76
CA VAL A 148 -6.98 6.54 6.16
C VAL A 148 -6.74 7.94 5.57
N ARG A 149 -5.87 8.80 6.09
CA ARG A 149 -5.61 10.13 5.46
C ARG A 149 -4.93 10.06 4.07
N ILE A 150 -5.10 8.91 3.44
CA ILE A 150 -5.56 8.62 2.09
C ILE A 150 -7.00 9.17 1.78
N THR A 151 -7.21 10.48 1.54
CA THR A 151 -8.31 11.02 0.69
C THR A 151 -8.44 10.29 -0.66
N LEU A 152 -9.38 9.35 -0.74
CA LEU A 152 -9.89 8.82 -1.99
C LEU A 152 -11.23 9.52 -2.24
N PHE A 153 -11.30 10.28 -3.31
CA PHE A 153 -12.56 10.85 -3.79
C PHE A 153 -13.43 9.71 -4.32
N TRP A 154 -14.61 9.54 -3.73
CA TRP A 154 -15.78 9.00 -4.43
C TRP A 154 -17.04 9.64 -3.85
N ASP A 155 -17.27 10.90 -4.20
CA ASP A 155 -18.60 11.50 -4.21
C ASP A 155 -18.93 11.84 -5.65
N ALA A 156 -19.77 11.02 -6.26
CA ALA A 156 -20.46 11.36 -7.50
C ALA A 156 -21.94 11.06 -7.30
N THR A 157 -22.65 12.05 -6.71
CA THR A 157 -24.11 12.20 -6.60
C THR A 157 -24.91 11.13 -5.85
#